data_AF-A0A922YEI4-F1
#
_entry.id   AF-A0A922YEI4-F1
#
_cell.length_a   1.000
_cell.length_b   1.000
_cell.length_c   1.000
_cell.angle_alpha   90.00
_cell.angle_beta   90.00
_cell.angle_gamma   90.00
#
_symmetry.space_group_name_H-M   'P 1'
#
loop_
_entity.id
_entity.type
_entity.pdbx_description
1 polymer ?
#
loop_
_entity_poly.entity_id
_entity_poly.type
_entity_poly.pdbx_seq_one_letter_code
_entity_poly.pdbx_strand_id
1 'polypeptide(L)'
;MADVLMPRATAVWLLDNTTLTFAQIAKFCGLHHLEVKGIADGDVAENMRGVDPIAGGMLSREEIAKGEKNPDYELQVAKSKIAHIPQPKRKGSRYTPVIRRQDKPDAVAWFIRNHPEVTDAQIIKLIGTTKTTINNVRDKSHWNAQNIRPVDPVTLGLCSQIELDEVISKASDRRRKMDAERAARGEGPGLTPAKDTADAYEVEEEDVRKKDVSAADVFRDFD
;
A
#
# COMPACT_ATOMS: atom_id res chain seq x y z
N MET A 1 18.92 -4.74 28.81
CA MET A 1 19.69 -3.51 28.54
C MET A 1 19.38 -3.13 27.11
N ALA A 2 19.10 -1.86 26.84
CA ALA A 2 18.82 -1.41 25.48
C ALA A 2 20.13 -1.52 24.68
N ASP A 3 20.11 -2.39 23.67
CA ASP A 3 21.26 -2.67 22.83
C ASP A 3 21.41 -1.54 21.80
N VAL A 4 22.60 -0.96 21.68
CA VAL A 4 22.88 0.09 20.68
C VAL A 4 22.81 -0.57 19.31
N LEU A 5 21.98 -0.04 18.39
CA LEU A 5 21.67 -0.70 17.11
C LEU A 5 22.91 -0.91 16.22
N MET A 6 23.93 -0.04 16.32
CA MET A 6 25.18 -0.10 15.55
C MET A 6 26.40 0.31 16.39
N PRO A 7 26.90 -0.56 17.29
CA PRO A 7 27.83 -0.16 18.35
C PRO A 7 29.19 0.35 17.83
N ARG A 8 29.75 -0.29 16.79
CA ARG A 8 31.03 0.13 16.19
C ARG A 8 30.92 1.46 15.43
N ALA A 9 29.87 1.62 14.64
CA ALA A 9 29.65 2.87 13.89
C ALA A 9 29.29 4.04 14.82
N THR A 10 28.56 3.78 15.90
CA THR A 10 28.29 4.77 16.93
C THR A 10 29.56 5.13 17.71
N ALA A 11 30.45 4.17 17.98
CA ALA A 11 31.74 4.44 18.61
C ALA A 11 32.64 5.35 17.75
N VAL A 12 32.73 5.10 16.43
CA VAL A 12 33.44 6.00 15.48
C VAL A 12 32.91 7.42 15.58
N TRP A 13 31.58 7.58 15.53
CA TRP A 13 30.98 8.92 15.61
C TRP A 13 31.27 9.61 16.95
N LEU A 14 31.18 8.88 18.08
CA LEU A 14 31.46 9.44 19.41
C LEU A 14 32.93 9.85 19.56
N LEU A 15 33.86 9.06 19.03
CA LEU A 15 35.29 9.39 19.01
C LEU A 15 35.57 10.69 18.24
N ASP A 16 34.93 10.88 17.09
CA ASP A 16 35.20 12.03 16.22
C ASP A 16 34.50 13.33 16.68
N ASN A 17 33.37 13.21 17.39
CA ASN A 17 32.47 14.35 17.67
C ASN A 17 32.36 14.71 19.16
N THR A 18 32.99 13.96 20.06
CA THR A 18 32.90 14.19 21.51
C THR A 18 34.25 14.05 22.19
N THR A 19 34.37 14.58 23.41
CA THR A 19 35.58 14.47 24.26
C THR A 19 35.47 13.35 25.31
N LEU A 20 34.59 12.37 25.08
CA LEU A 20 34.36 11.25 25.98
C LEU A 20 35.57 10.32 26.08
N THR A 21 35.75 9.70 27.23
CA THR A 21 36.83 8.72 27.41
C THR A 21 36.52 7.40 26.70
N PHE A 22 37.56 6.66 26.32
CA PHE A 22 37.41 5.34 25.70
C PHE A 22 36.63 4.36 26.59
N ALA A 23 36.75 4.48 27.92
CA ALA A 23 35.99 3.66 28.87
C ALA A 23 34.49 3.97 28.83
N GLN A 24 34.11 5.25 28.70
CA GLN A 24 32.70 5.66 28.59
C GLN A 24 32.08 5.19 27.27
N ILE A 25 32.81 5.36 26.15
CA ILE A 25 32.37 4.89 24.83
C ILE A 25 32.24 3.36 24.81
N ALA A 26 33.21 2.65 25.38
CA ALA A 26 33.19 1.19 25.50
C ALA A 26 31.96 0.71 26.28
N LYS A 27 31.69 1.29 27.45
CA LYS A 27 30.51 0.96 28.27
C LYS A 27 29.20 1.26 27.54
N PHE A 28 29.09 2.41 26.87
CA PHE A 28 27.87 2.81 26.16
C PHE A 28 27.57 1.91 24.95
N CYS A 29 28.59 1.64 24.12
CA CYS A 29 28.45 0.81 22.93
C CYS A 29 28.51 -0.70 23.22
N GLY A 30 28.79 -1.12 24.46
CA GLY A 30 28.98 -2.53 24.82
C GLY A 30 30.21 -3.17 24.18
N LEU A 31 31.23 -2.36 23.86
CA LEU A 31 32.50 -2.79 23.25
C LEU A 31 33.59 -2.93 24.29
N HIS A 32 34.65 -3.69 23.99
CA HIS A 32 35.81 -3.73 24.87
C HIS A 32 36.67 -2.46 24.70
N HIS A 33 37.36 -2.03 25.77
CA HIS A 33 38.23 -0.84 25.73
C HIS A 33 39.28 -0.90 24.59
N LEU A 34 39.84 -2.09 24.34
CA LEU A 34 40.80 -2.31 23.25
C LEU A 34 40.19 -2.16 21.85
N GLU A 35 38.91 -2.50 21.68
CA GLU A 35 38.23 -2.31 20.38
C GLU A 35 38.01 -0.81 20.10
N VAL A 36 37.61 -0.04 21.12
CA VAL A 36 37.47 1.42 21.00
C VAL A 36 38.82 2.08 20.71
N LYS A 37 39.89 1.60 21.36
CA LYS A 37 41.25 2.06 21.07
C LYS A 37 41.67 1.71 19.64
N GLY A 38 41.44 0.49 19.19
CA GLY A 38 41.73 0.08 17.81
C GLY A 38 40.93 0.85 16.76
N ILE A 39 39.72 1.31 17.08
CA ILE A 39 38.95 2.22 16.23
C ILE A 39 39.59 3.62 16.20
N ALA A 40 40.03 4.13 17.35
CA ALA A 40 40.71 5.42 17.45
C ALA A 40 42.06 5.44 16.71
N ASP A 41 42.80 4.33 16.78
CA ASP A 41 44.10 4.15 16.11
C ASP A 41 43.95 3.87 14.59
N GLY A 42 42.72 3.63 14.10
CA GLY A 42 42.41 3.35 12.70
C GLY A 42 42.60 1.89 12.26
N ASP A 43 43.06 1.01 13.15
CA ASP A 43 43.27 -0.42 12.89
C ASP A 43 41.95 -1.19 12.67
N VAL A 44 40.87 -0.73 13.31
CA VAL A 44 39.56 -1.38 13.27
C VAL A 44 38.54 -0.41 12.66
N ALA A 45 37.84 -0.85 11.61
CA ALA A 45 36.75 -0.11 10.98
C ALA A 45 37.16 1.17 10.21
N GLU A 46 38.36 1.19 9.63
CA GLU A 46 38.92 2.29 8.81
C GLU A 46 37.95 2.85 7.74
N ASN A 47 37.10 2.00 7.14
CA ASN A 47 36.12 2.40 6.12
C ASN A 47 34.67 2.55 6.65
N MET A 48 34.47 2.57 7.96
CA MET A 48 33.13 2.63 8.56
C MET A 48 32.68 4.07 8.78
N ARG A 49 31.56 4.44 8.17
CA ARG A 49 30.95 5.76 8.40
C ARG A 49 30.29 5.81 9.78
N GLY A 50 30.69 6.78 10.59
CA GLY A 50 30.09 7.02 11.90
C GLY A 50 28.59 7.28 11.82
N VAL A 51 27.81 6.68 12.73
CA VAL A 51 26.36 6.88 12.84
C VAL A 51 26.06 7.73 14.07
N ASP A 52 25.42 8.88 13.86
CA ASP A 52 25.05 9.83 14.91
C ASP A 52 24.01 9.23 15.88
N PRO A 53 24.37 8.98 17.15
CA PRO A 53 23.45 8.46 18.17
C PRO A 53 22.40 9.49 18.63
N ILE A 54 22.63 10.79 18.41
CA ILE A 54 21.68 11.85 18.70
C ILE A 54 20.58 11.86 17.64
N ALA A 55 20.96 11.77 16.36
CA ALA A 55 20.00 11.64 15.26
C ALA A 55 19.16 10.36 15.38
N GLY A 56 19.77 9.27 15.87
CA GLY A 56 19.08 8.02 16.20
C GLY A 56 18.19 8.08 17.44
N GLY A 57 18.20 9.19 18.19
CA GLY A 57 17.45 9.35 19.43
C GLY A 57 17.91 8.42 20.56
N MET A 58 19.14 7.88 20.47
CA MET A 58 19.75 7.00 21.47
C MET A 58 20.46 7.78 22.56
N LEU A 59 21.05 8.94 22.23
CA LEU A 59 21.64 9.88 23.18
C LEU A 59 21.03 11.27 23.02
N SER A 60 21.03 12.05 24.10
CA SER A 60 20.76 13.47 24.04
C SER A 60 22.07 14.27 24.11
N ARG A 61 22.08 15.46 23.54
CA ARG A 61 23.24 16.38 23.63
C ARG A 61 23.55 16.76 25.09
N GLU A 62 22.52 16.82 25.94
CA GLU A 62 22.68 17.05 27.38
C GLU A 62 23.42 15.91 28.08
N GLU A 63 23.16 14.68 27.68
CA GLU A 63 23.79 13.50 28.27
C GLU A 63 25.28 13.41 27.90
N ILE A 64 25.62 13.71 26.64
CA ILE A 64 27.01 13.83 26.19
C ILE A 64 27.73 14.91 27.00
N ALA A 65 27.12 16.10 27.17
CA ALA A 65 27.73 17.19 27.93
C ALA A 65 27.98 16.85 29.42
N LYS A 66 27.19 15.94 30.03
CA LYS A 66 27.48 15.42 31.37
C LYS A 66 28.67 14.46 31.37
N GLY A 67 28.74 13.58 30.36
CA GLY A 67 29.85 12.65 30.19
C GLY A 67 31.18 13.35 29.92
N GLU A 68 31.18 14.44 29.16
CA GLU A 68 32.38 15.25 28.89
C GLU A 68 32.89 15.99 30.12
N LYS A 69 32.00 16.36 31.05
CA LYS A 69 32.38 17.03 32.31
C LYS A 69 32.92 16.07 33.36
N ASN A 70 32.55 14.79 33.29
CA ASN A 70 32.95 13.79 34.28
C ASN A 70 33.41 12.49 33.59
N PRO A 71 34.71 12.19 33.61
CA PRO A 71 35.28 10.97 32.99
C PRO A 71 34.71 9.65 33.53
N ASP A 72 34.23 9.63 34.78
CA ASP A 72 33.70 8.43 35.43
C ASP A 72 32.19 8.24 35.19
N TYR A 73 31.53 9.19 34.50
CA TYR A 73 30.09 9.15 34.27
C TYR A 73 29.70 8.11 33.23
N GLU A 74 28.71 7.27 33.54
CA GLU A 74 28.17 6.29 32.63
C GLU A 74 26.98 6.86 31.84
N LEU A 75 27.14 6.92 30.51
CA LEU A 75 26.11 7.43 29.60
C LEU A 75 24.87 6.53 29.60
N GLN A 76 23.69 7.13 29.73
CA GLN A 76 22.43 6.41 29.68
C GLN A 76 21.73 6.55 28.33
N VAL A 77 21.25 5.43 27.78
CA VAL A 77 20.43 5.42 26.56
C VAL A 77 19.11 6.15 26.81
N ALA A 78 18.80 7.12 25.96
CA ALA A 78 17.53 7.84 26.01
C ALA A 78 16.35 6.88 25.80
N LYS A 79 15.30 7.03 26.61
CA LYS A 79 14.07 6.26 26.45
C LYS A 79 13.44 6.62 25.10
N SER A 80 13.31 5.64 24.20
CA SER A 80 12.72 5.88 22.89
C SER A 80 11.30 6.44 23.04
N LYS A 81 11.01 7.54 22.34
CA LYS A 81 9.68 8.18 22.35
C LYS A 81 8.61 7.32 21.64
N ILE A 82 9.04 6.39 20.79
CA ILE A 82 8.18 5.59 19.90
C ILE A 82 7.76 4.25 20.55
N ALA A 83 8.57 3.66 21.43
CA ALA A 83 8.24 2.36 22.03
C ALA A 83 6.95 2.36 22.87
N HIS A 84 6.48 3.53 23.32
CA HIS A 84 5.24 3.63 24.08
C HIS A 84 3.97 3.68 23.20
N ILE A 85 4.10 3.86 21.88
CA ILE A 85 2.94 3.87 20.98
C ILE A 85 2.59 2.42 20.64
N PRO A 86 1.46 1.87 21.11
CA PRO A 86 1.06 0.52 20.77
C PRO A 86 0.74 0.49 19.27
N GLN A 87 1.57 -0.19 18.50
CA GLN A 87 1.26 -0.42 17.08
C GLN A 87 0.00 -1.31 17.00
N PRO A 88 -1.03 -0.93 16.22
CA PRO A 88 -2.21 -1.76 16.08
C PRO A 88 -1.82 -3.09 15.44
N LYS A 89 -2.06 -4.21 16.14
CA LYS A 89 -1.81 -5.56 15.61
C LYS A 89 -2.64 -5.74 14.34
N ARG A 90 -1.98 -5.87 13.18
CA ARG A 90 -2.66 -6.21 11.92
C ARG A 90 -3.21 -7.63 12.06
N LYS A 91 -4.53 -7.80 11.93
CA LYS A 91 -5.15 -9.13 11.87
C LYS A 91 -4.60 -9.88 10.65
N GLY A 92 -3.84 -10.96 10.87
CA GLY A 92 -3.35 -11.83 9.81
C GLY A 92 -4.47 -12.68 9.21
N SER A 93 -4.19 -13.31 8.05
CA SER A 93 -5.14 -14.25 7.43
C SER A 93 -5.43 -15.42 8.38
N ARG A 94 -6.70 -15.70 8.62
CA ARG A 94 -7.13 -16.86 9.42
C ARG A 94 -6.82 -18.14 8.64
N TYR A 95 -6.10 -19.09 9.25
CA TYR A 95 -5.87 -20.39 8.63
C TYR A 95 -7.20 -21.14 8.49
N THR A 96 -7.54 -21.56 7.28
CA THR A 96 -8.71 -22.42 7.04
C THR A 96 -8.26 -23.88 7.01
N PRO A 97 -8.80 -24.74 7.91
CA PRO A 97 -8.47 -26.16 7.93
C PRO A 97 -8.87 -26.83 6.62
N VAL A 98 -8.16 -27.88 6.22
CA VAL A 98 -8.30 -28.54 4.90
C VAL A 98 -9.74 -28.96 4.61
N ILE A 99 -10.45 -29.49 5.61
CA ILE A 99 -11.86 -29.91 5.51
C ILE A 99 -12.75 -28.74 5.06
N ARG A 100 -12.52 -27.54 5.62
CA ARG A 100 -13.32 -26.34 5.32
C ARG A 100 -12.87 -25.58 4.08
N ARG A 101 -11.90 -26.10 3.31
CA ARG A 101 -11.47 -25.45 2.06
C ARG A 101 -12.45 -25.70 0.92
N GLN A 102 -13.19 -26.81 0.97
CA GLN A 102 -14.24 -27.13 0.00
C GLN A 102 -15.44 -26.20 0.13
N ASP A 103 -15.66 -25.60 1.32
CA ASP A 103 -16.76 -24.66 1.59
C ASP A 103 -16.47 -23.24 1.03
N LYS A 104 -15.22 -22.93 0.69
CA LYS A 104 -14.84 -21.61 0.14
C LYS A 104 -15.50 -21.29 -1.19
N PRO A 105 -15.52 -22.18 -2.21
CA PRO A 105 -16.23 -21.90 -3.47
C PRO A 105 -17.73 -21.68 -3.26
N ASP A 106 -18.37 -22.37 -2.31
CA ASP A 106 -19.78 -22.19 -1.97
C ASP A 106 -20.08 -20.79 -1.42
N ALA A 107 -19.23 -20.33 -0.51
CA ALA A 107 -19.28 -18.97 0.02
C ALA A 107 -19.07 -17.90 -1.07
N VAL A 108 -18.14 -18.15 -2.00
CA VAL A 108 -17.89 -17.24 -3.14
C VAL A 108 -19.10 -17.19 -4.07
N ALA A 109 -19.73 -18.33 -4.36
CA ALA A 109 -20.94 -18.39 -5.18
C ALA A 109 -22.11 -17.62 -4.53
N TRP A 110 -22.21 -17.64 -3.20
CA TRP A 110 -23.19 -16.84 -2.47
C TRP A 110 -22.95 -15.33 -2.64
N PHE A 111 -21.70 -14.85 -2.55
CA PHE A 111 -21.39 -13.44 -2.81
C PHE A 111 -21.72 -13.02 -4.24
N ILE A 112 -21.34 -13.82 -5.23
CA ILE A 112 -21.61 -13.52 -6.65
C ILE A 112 -23.12 -13.41 -6.91
N ARG A 113 -23.93 -14.24 -6.25
CA ARG A 113 -25.39 -14.26 -6.44
C ARG A 113 -26.12 -13.16 -5.67
N ASN A 114 -25.78 -12.94 -4.41
CA ASN A 114 -26.56 -12.08 -3.51
C ASN A 114 -25.99 -10.67 -3.39
N HIS A 115 -24.66 -10.51 -3.47
CA HIS A 115 -23.98 -9.24 -3.24
C HIS A 115 -22.93 -8.93 -4.33
N PRO A 116 -23.35 -8.66 -5.58
CA PRO A 116 -22.44 -8.28 -6.67
C PRO A 116 -21.74 -6.93 -6.44
N GLU A 117 -22.18 -6.13 -5.47
CA GLU A 117 -21.53 -4.89 -5.03
C GLU A 117 -20.21 -5.11 -4.29
N VAL A 118 -19.99 -6.30 -3.72
CA VAL A 118 -18.75 -6.62 -2.99
C VAL A 118 -17.63 -6.89 -3.97
N THR A 119 -16.47 -6.28 -3.73
CA THR A 119 -15.29 -6.51 -4.58
C THR A 119 -14.60 -7.83 -4.30
N ASP A 120 -13.97 -8.39 -5.35
CA ASP A 120 -13.12 -9.58 -5.23
C ASP A 120 -12.03 -9.40 -4.15
N ALA A 121 -11.48 -8.19 -3.97
CA ALA A 121 -10.50 -7.90 -2.93
C ALA A 121 -11.06 -8.03 -1.51
N GLN A 122 -12.32 -7.61 -1.30
CA GLN A 122 -13.02 -7.80 -0.03
C GLN A 122 -13.33 -9.28 0.22
N ILE A 123 -13.77 -10.02 -0.81
CA ILE A 123 -14.03 -11.47 -0.75
C ILE A 123 -12.75 -12.24 -0.38
N ILE A 124 -11.62 -11.90 -1.02
CA ILE A 124 -10.30 -12.50 -0.73
C ILE A 124 -9.92 -12.29 0.73
N LYS A 125 -10.09 -11.07 1.26
CA LYS A 125 -9.74 -10.73 2.64
C LYS A 125 -10.66 -11.41 3.67
N LEU A 126 -11.94 -11.55 3.36
CA LEU A 126 -12.94 -12.10 4.28
C LEU A 126 -12.89 -13.64 4.34
N ILE A 127 -12.88 -14.32 3.20
CA ILE A 127 -12.91 -15.79 3.11
C ILE A 127 -11.50 -16.40 3.12
N GLY A 128 -10.47 -15.64 2.74
CA GLY A 128 -9.12 -16.18 2.54
C GLY A 128 -9.03 -17.09 1.32
N THR A 129 -9.62 -16.65 0.20
CA THR A 129 -9.55 -17.33 -1.12
C THR A 129 -8.62 -16.58 -2.08
N THR A 130 -8.40 -17.09 -3.29
CA THR A 130 -7.60 -16.41 -4.32
C THR A 130 -8.50 -15.82 -5.42
N LYS A 131 -7.99 -14.80 -6.11
CA LYS A 131 -8.68 -14.21 -7.28
C LYS A 131 -8.95 -15.25 -8.38
N THR A 132 -8.02 -16.18 -8.59
CA THR A 132 -8.17 -17.27 -9.56
C THR A 132 -9.35 -18.18 -9.21
N THR A 133 -9.53 -18.52 -7.93
CA THR A 133 -10.68 -19.31 -7.49
C THR A 133 -11.98 -18.55 -7.68
N ILE A 134 -12.01 -17.24 -7.40
CA ILE A 134 -13.22 -16.41 -7.62
C ILE A 134 -13.62 -16.42 -9.10
N ASN A 135 -12.67 -16.19 -10.00
CA ASN A 135 -12.94 -16.21 -11.44
C ASN A 135 -13.42 -17.59 -11.90
N ASN A 136 -12.77 -18.67 -11.46
CA ASN A 136 -13.20 -20.03 -11.82
C ASN A 136 -14.61 -20.35 -11.34
N VAL A 137 -15.06 -19.81 -10.20
CA VAL A 137 -16.44 -19.96 -9.73
C VAL A 137 -17.40 -19.11 -10.56
N ARG A 138 -17.03 -17.87 -10.92
CA ARG A 138 -17.82 -16.98 -11.78
C ARG A 138 -18.02 -17.58 -13.18
N ASP A 139 -16.96 -18.12 -13.75
CA ASP A 139 -16.94 -18.72 -15.09
C ASP A 139 -17.42 -20.18 -15.09
N LYS A 140 -17.76 -20.73 -13.91
CA LYS A 140 -18.13 -22.15 -13.70
C LYS A 140 -17.07 -23.14 -14.20
N SER A 141 -15.81 -22.72 -14.25
CA SER A 141 -14.63 -23.52 -14.67
C SER A 141 -13.93 -24.20 -13.48
N HIS A 142 -14.50 -24.14 -12.28
CA HIS A 142 -14.00 -24.90 -11.14
C HIS A 142 -14.20 -26.41 -11.35
N TRP A 143 -13.22 -27.23 -10.96
CA TRP A 143 -13.28 -28.69 -11.14
C TRP A 143 -14.54 -29.33 -10.51
N ASN A 144 -15.08 -28.71 -9.45
CA ASN A 144 -16.28 -29.16 -8.75
C ASN A 144 -17.52 -28.28 -9.04
N ALA A 145 -17.59 -27.60 -10.19
CA ALA A 145 -18.64 -26.59 -10.46
C ALA A 145 -20.09 -27.12 -10.33
N GLN A 146 -20.32 -28.39 -10.60
CA GLN A 146 -21.65 -29.01 -10.52
C GLN A 146 -22.18 -29.12 -9.09
N ASN A 147 -21.30 -29.25 -8.10
CA ASN A 147 -21.69 -29.45 -6.70
C ASN A 147 -21.65 -28.15 -5.88
N ILE A 148 -21.19 -27.04 -6.46
CA ILE A 148 -21.12 -25.75 -5.75
C ILE A 148 -22.53 -25.24 -5.49
N ARG A 149 -22.81 -24.93 -4.22
CA ARG A 149 -24.09 -24.34 -3.80
C ARG A 149 -23.84 -22.96 -3.19
N PRO A 150 -24.65 -21.94 -3.52
CA PRO A 150 -24.52 -20.63 -2.90
C PRO A 150 -24.99 -20.69 -1.44
N VAL A 151 -24.07 -20.88 -0.52
CA VAL A 151 -24.32 -20.97 0.93
C VAL A 151 -23.65 -19.80 1.65
N ASP A 152 -24.31 -19.27 2.67
CA ASP A 152 -23.84 -18.10 3.42
C ASP A 152 -22.50 -18.38 4.14
N PRO A 153 -21.47 -17.55 3.95
CA PRO A 153 -20.16 -17.69 4.60
C PRO A 153 -20.20 -17.71 6.14
N VAL A 154 -21.22 -17.12 6.77
CA VAL A 154 -21.39 -17.17 8.24
C VAL A 154 -21.84 -18.56 8.68
N THR A 155 -22.77 -19.17 7.95
CA THR A 155 -23.25 -20.54 8.24
C THR A 155 -22.15 -21.59 8.05
N LEU A 156 -21.23 -21.34 7.12
CA LEU A 156 -20.03 -22.16 6.89
C LEU A 156 -18.92 -21.90 7.92
N GLY A 157 -19.10 -20.91 8.82
CA GLY A 157 -18.13 -20.55 9.84
C GLY A 157 -16.82 -19.96 9.29
N LEU A 158 -16.87 -19.37 8.08
CA LEU A 158 -15.72 -18.73 7.43
C LEU A 158 -15.53 -17.30 7.92
N CYS A 159 -16.63 -16.59 8.20
CA CYS A 159 -16.64 -15.24 8.75
C CYS A 159 -17.64 -15.09 9.90
N SER A 160 -17.48 -14.04 10.69
CA SER A 160 -18.48 -13.66 11.69
C SER A 160 -19.56 -12.76 11.08
N GLN A 161 -20.75 -12.73 11.68
CA GLN A 161 -21.85 -11.85 11.24
C GLN A 161 -21.41 -10.39 11.16
N ILE A 162 -20.68 -9.93 12.17
CA ILE A 162 -20.17 -8.54 12.24
C ILE A 162 -19.25 -8.23 11.06
N GLU A 163 -18.37 -9.16 10.69
CA GLU A 163 -17.45 -8.96 9.56
C GLU A 163 -18.19 -8.97 8.21
N LEU A 164 -19.23 -9.80 8.06
CA LEU A 164 -20.07 -9.84 6.87
C LEU A 164 -20.83 -8.51 6.69
N ASP A 165 -21.50 -8.04 7.74
CA ASP A 165 -22.29 -6.80 7.72
C ASP A 165 -21.38 -5.57 7.46
N GLU A 166 -20.18 -5.55 8.02
CA GLU A 166 -19.19 -4.49 7.77
C GLU A 166 -18.75 -4.45 6.30
N VAL A 167 -18.55 -5.61 5.67
CA VAL A 167 -18.16 -5.67 4.25
C VAL A 167 -19.31 -5.23 3.34
N ILE A 168 -20.54 -5.69 3.61
CA ILE A 168 -21.73 -5.37 2.81
C ILE A 168 -22.08 -3.88 2.95
N SER A 169 -22.08 -3.33 4.16
CA SER A 169 -22.32 -1.89 4.39
C SER A 169 -21.28 -1.03 3.66
N LYS A 170 -19.99 -1.35 3.77
CA LYS A 170 -18.94 -0.63 3.04
C LYS A 170 -19.07 -0.76 1.53
N ALA A 171 -19.44 -1.94 1.03
CA ALA A 171 -19.62 -2.18 -0.41
C ALA A 171 -20.82 -1.41 -0.96
N SER A 172 -21.96 -1.45 -0.25
CA SER A 172 -23.18 -0.73 -0.63
C SER A 172 -23.00 0.78 -0.57
N ASP A 173 -22.36 1.32 0.47
CA ASP A 173 -22.05 2.76 0.56
C ASP A 173 -21.13 3.22 -0.57
N ARG A 174 -20.12 2.41 -0.91
CA ARG A 174 -19.22 2.72 -2.02
C ARG A 174 -19.97 2.69 -3.35
N ARG A 175 -20.86 1.71 -3.54
CA ARG A 175 -21.69 1.62 -4.75
C ARG A 175 -22.62 2.83 -4.87
N ARG A 176 -23.31 3.21 -3.80
CA ARG A 176 -24.14 4.42 -3.74
C ARG A 176 -23.36 5.68 -4.09
N LYS A 177 -22.14 5.83 -3.58
CA LYS A 177 -21.25 6.96 -3.93
C LYS A 177 -20.87 6.96 -5.42
N MET A 178 -20.49 5.81 -5.97
CA MET A 178 -20.16 5.72 -7.40
C MET A 178 -21.37 5.97 -8.29
N ASP A 179 -22.55 5.46 -7.92
CA ASP A 179 -23.78 5.68 -8.68
C ASP A 179 -24.21 7.17 -8.60
N ALA A 180 -24.04 7.83 -7.44
CA ALA A 180 -24.28 9.26 -7.29
C ALA A 180 -23.27 10.13 -8.08
N GLU A 181 -21.99 9.75 -8.08
CA GLU A 181 -20.96 10.43 -8.89
C GLU A 181 -21.24 10.24 -10.39
N ARG A 182 -21.63 9.03 -10.81
CA ARG A 182 -22.02 8.72 -12.18
C ARG A 182 -23.26 9.48 -12.62
N ALA A 183 -24.25 9.62 -11.74
CA ALA A 183 -25.43 10.46 -11.96
C ALA A 183 -25.06 11.94 -12.09
N ALA A 184 -24.15 12.44 -11.25
CA ALA A 184 -23.65 13.82 -11.32
C ALA A 184 -22.82 14.09 -12.60
N ARG A 185 -22.10 13.09 -13.12
CA ARG A 185 -21.39 13.16 -14.41
C ARG A 185 -22.29 12.99 -15.64
N GLY A 186 -23.59 12.68 -15.45
CA GLY A 186 -24.52 12.48 -16.56
C GLY A 186 -24.30 11.20 -17.37
N GLU A 187 -23.43 10.28 -16.91
CA GLU A 187 -23.12 9.02 -17.59
C GLU A 187 -24.12 7.91 -17.21
N GLY A 188 -25.42 8.19 -17.31
CA GLY A 188 -26.47 7.17 -17.22
C GLY A 188 -26.69 6.47 -18.56
N PRO A 189 -27.47 5.38 -18.62
CA PRO A 189 -27.97 4.82 -19.90
C PRO A 189 -29.03 5.72 -20.57
N GLY A 190 -29.22 6.94 -20.08
CA GLY A 190 -30.06 7.95 -20.71
C GLY A 190 -29.32 8.64 -21.85
N LEU A 191 -30.08 9.14 -22.82
CA LEU A 191 -29.59 9.95 -23.93
C LEU A 191 -28.63 11.02 -23.42
N THR A 192 -27.46 11.12 -24.05
CA THR A 192 -26.53 12.22 -23.82
C THR A 192 -27.30 13.55 -23.83
N PRO A 193 -27.08 14.45 -22.87
CA PRO A 193 -27.66 15.79 -22.93
C PRO A 193 -27.39 16.37 -24.32
N ALA A 194 -28.43 16.82 -25.00
CA ALA A 194 -28.31 17.41 -26.32
C ALA A 194 -27.23 18.49 -26.23
N LYS A 195 -26.09 18.24 -26.87
CA LYS A 195 -25.13 19.31 -27.10
C LYS A 195 -25.83 20.23 -28.07
N ASP A 196 -26.20 21.43 -27.62
CA ASP A 196 -26.54 22.53 -28.51
C ASP A 196 -25.26 22.86 -29.30
N THR A 197 -24.99 22.09 -30.36
CA THR A 197 -23.94 22.40 -31.32
C THR A 197 -24.42 23.60 -32.12
N ALA A 198 -24.03 24.79 -31.68
CA ALA A 198 -24.09 26.00 -32.51
C ALA A 198 -23.29 25.81 -33.83
N ASP A 199 -22.35 24.86 -33.85
CA ASP A 199 -21.53 24.51 -35.02
C ASP A 199 -22.28 23.69 -36.09
N ALA A 200 -23.53 23.27 -35.86
CA ALA A 200 -24.31 22.59 -36.90
C ALA A 200 -24.81 23.55 -38.01
N TYR A 201 -24.61 24.87 -37.83
CA TYR A 201 -24.95 25.92 -38.80
C TYR A 201 -23.73 26.69 -39.34
N GLU A 202 -22.49 26.23 -39.09
CA GLU A 202 -21.36 26.70 -39.89
C GLU A 202 -21.34 25.90 -41.20
N VAL A 203 -21.95 26.48 -42.23
CA VAL A 203 -21.77 26.02 -43.61
C VAL A 203 -20.30 26.21 -43.94
N GLU A 204 -19.55 25.12 -44.08
CA GLU A 204 -18.23 25.15 -44.70
C GLU A 204 -18.43 25.67 -46.13
N GLU A 205 -18.16 26.96 -46.37
CA GLU A 205 -17.98 27.49 -47.71
C GLU A 205 -16.72 26.84 -48.29
N GLU A 206 -16.89 25.69 -48.96
CA GLU A 206 -15.86 25.15 -49.84
C GLU A 206 -15.58 26.20 -50.92
N ASP A 207 -14.36 26.73 -50.87
CA ASP A 207 -13.79 27.64 -51.85
C ASP A 207 -13.61 26.91 -53.19
N VAL A 208 -14.70 26.79 -53.96
CA VAL A 208 -14.72 26.28 -55.34
C VAL A 208 -14.03 27.31 -56.23
N ARG A 209 -12.70 27.27 -56.21
CA ARG A 209 -11.85 27.95 -57.17
C ARG A 209 -12.35 27.67 -58.58
N LYS A 210 -12.85 28.73 -59.23
CA LYS A 210 -13.10 28.88 -60.66
C LYS A 210 -12.38 27.82 -61.51
N LYS A 211 -13.13 26.82 -61.95
CA LYS A 211 -12.84 26.13 -63.20
C LYS A 211 -13.91 26.58 -64.18
N ASP A 212 -13.50 27.40 -65.14
CA ASP A 212 -14.34 27.76 -66.27
C ASP A 212 -14.59 26.47 -67.07
N VAL A 213 -15.74 25.82 -66.82
CA VAL A 213 -16.15 24.61 -67.52
C VAL A 213 -16.53 25.00 -68.94
N SER A 214 -15.81 24.45 -69.93
CA SER A 214 -16.07 24.74 -71.34
C SER A 214 -17.16 23.83 -71.89
N ALA A 215 -17.90 24.27 -72.92
CA ALA A 215 -18.96 23.46 -73.53
C ALA A 215 -18.46 22.11 -74.07
N ALA A 216 -17.17 22.00 -74.43
CA ALA A 216 -16.56 20.76 -74.89
C ALA A 216 -16.43 19.71 -73.77
N ASP A 217 -16.32 20.12 -72.50
CA ASP A 217 -16.27 19.19 -71.35
C ASP A 217 -17.63 18.57 -71.03
N VAL A 218 -18.72 19.28 -71.36
CA VAL A 218 -20.10 18.84 -71.07
C VAL A 218 -20.59 17.80 -72.07
N PHE A 219 -20.15 17.87 -73.33
CA PHE A 219 -20.64 16.98 -74.41
C PHE A 219 -19.64 15.88 -74.79
N ARG A 220 -18.60 15.65 -73.98
CA ARG A 220 -17.54 14.67 -74.29
C ARG A 220 -18.00 13.22 -74.35
N ASP A 221 -19.13 12.91 -73.71
CA ASP A 221 -19.71 11.57 -73.64
C ASP A 221 -20.92 11.39 -74.58
N PHE A 222 -21.16 12.36 -75.47
CA PHE A 222 -22.19 12.29 -76.51
C PHE A 222 -21.54 12.34 -77.90
N ASP A 223 -20.92 11.24 -78.30
CA ASP A 223 -20.73 10.81 -79.71
C ASP A 223 -20.68 9.27 -79.78
#